data_AF-A0A3D8H885-F1
#
_entry.id   AF-A0A3D8H885-F1
#
_cell.length_a   1.000
_cell.length_b   1.000
_cell.length_c   1.000
_cell.angle_alpha   90.00
_cell.angle_beta   90.00
_cell.angle_gamma   90.00
#
_symmetry.space_group_name_H-M   'P 1'
#
loop_
_entity.id
_entity.type
_entity.pdbx_description
1 polymer ?
#
loop_
_entity_poly.entity_id
_entity_poly.type
_entity_poly.pdbx_seq_one_letter_code
_entity_poly.pdbx_strand_id
1 'polypeptide(L)'
;MSARRLSFLFFAGALASGCTSLISQGEQSPLNTQEVTVAAGDEGLKKAVETGENRDAARDEPLDEAIAPELKDAARDAREKLDNPVQKTAEAEAVEQDLWARLRSGFVLDHDIDNERVRDQLNWYARHPGYIDRVVERGSRYLHYIVNETEKRGLPAEYALLPVVESAFDPFAYSHGRAAGLWQFIPSTGKYFGLTQSWWHDDRRDVIAATDAALTYLERLANRFDGDHTLALAAYNSGGGTVSSAMRRNRNANKPTDFWSLHLPRETRHYVPKLIALAKIFDNPEAYGIELPSLKDEPYFEVVDTGSQLDLAQAAELAGVDVDEIYLLNPSYNRWATSPDGPHRLLVPVGNAETFRAALAEIPANQRVSWRNYEVKSGDSLNSISRKFSTTPSVLQQVNNLDSDLIRIGQRLMIPFASKGSDAYALSASQRLERKQERKRDGNKVRYTVRKGDTFWDIAREHRVSVREVAAWNGMAPGDPLIPGKELVIWSKTSQPTVVAANSGRGKAMVRKVGYRVRKGDSLARIASRFSVNVRDIASWNDLNTARYLQPGQSLVLYVDIRNSP
;
A
#
# COMPACT_ATOMS: atom_id res chain seq x y z
N MET A 1 -21.29 66.58 -19.02
CA MET A 1 -21.45 66.75 -17.55
C MET A 1 -20.31 65.99 -16.89
N SER A 2 -19.33 66.70 -16.31
CA SER A 2 -19.08 66.84 -14.85
C SER A 2 -18.81 65.49 -14.16
N ALA A 3 -17.58 65.12 -13.74
CA ALA A 3 -16.65 65.75 -12.75
C ALA A 3 -17.18 65.67 -11.30
N ARG A 4 -16.38 65.41 -10.25
CA ARG A 4 -14.93 65.66 -9.94
C ARG A 4 -14.25 64.37 -9.36
N ARG A 5 -12.91 64.15 -9.22
CA ARG A 5 -11.74 64.89 -8.62
C ARG A 5 -11.94 65.22 -7.11
N LEU A 6 -10.95 65.25 -6.20
CA LEU A 6 -9.45 65.31 -6.21
C LEU A 6 -8.82 64.15 -5.37
N SER A 7 -7.53 63.77 -5.34
CA SER A 7 -6.19 64.47 -5.29
C SER A 7 -5.86 65.09 -3.91
N PHE A 8 -4.62 65.22 -3.41
CA PHE A 8 -3.21 65.09 -3.88
C PHE A 8 -2.34 64.28 -2.86
N LEU A 9 -1.00 64.11 -2.84
CA LEU A 9 0.23 64.62 -3.51
C LEU A 9 1.05 63.42 -4.11
N PHE A 10 2.24 63.44 -4.74
CA PHE A 10 3.42 64.36 -4.90
C PHE A 10 4.46 64.41 -3.74
N PHE A 11 5.77 64.72 -3.92
CA PHE A 11 6.54 65.21 -5.10
C PHE A 11 7.95 64.53 -5.28
N ALA A 12 8.65 64.85 -6.39
CA ALA A 12 9.88 64.28 -6.99
C ALA A 12 11.23 64.52 -6.22
N GLY A 13 12.45 64.20 -6.72
CA GLY A 13 12.94 63.81 -8.07
C GLY A 13 14.35 63.16 -8.07
N ALA A 14 14.91 62.71 -9.21
CA ALA A 14 15.65 63.47 -10.24
C ALA A 14 17.03 64.00 -9.76
N LEU A 15 18.16 63.93 -10.49
CA LEU A 15 18.45 63.58 -11.89
C LEU A 15 19.91 63.05 -12.03
N ALA A 16 20.36 62.65 -13.23
CA ALA A 16 21.69 62.06 -13.50
C ALA A 16 22.65 63.01 -14.26
N SER A 17 23.98 62.82 -14.16
CA SER A 17 25.01 63.11 -15.19
C SER A 17 26.46 62.85 -14.69
N GLY A 18 27.40 62.53 -15.60
CA GLY A 18 28.86 62.61 -15.36
C GLY A 18 29.67 61.39 -15.83
N CYS A 19 30.52 61.56 -16.86
CA CYS A 19 31.40 60.51 -17.42
C CYS A 19 32.89 60.94 -17.34
N THR A 20 33.79 60.18 -18.01
CA THR A 20 35.25 60.40 -18.24
C THR A 20 36.15 60.29 -17.01
N SER A 21 37.37 59.73 -17.07
CA SER A 21 38.15 58.97 -18.10
C SER A 21 39.39 58.32 -17.40
N LEU A 22 40.24 57.40 -17.91
CA LEU A 22 40.96 57.25 -19.20
C LEU A 22 41.49 55.79 -19.39
N ILE A 23 41.88 55.42 -20.63
CA ILE A 23 43.11 54.71 -21.13
C ILE A 23 43.87 53.78 -20.12
N SER A 24 44.28 52.53 -20.42
CA SER A 24 44.97 52.03 -21.64
C SER A 24 44.77 50.54 -22.01
N GLN A 25 45.44 50.10 -23.08
CA GLN A 25 45.51 48.73 -23.61
C GLN A 25 46.53 47.83 -22.89
N GLY A 26 46.41 46.51 -23.08
CA GLY A 26 47.45 45.51 -22.77
C GLY A 26 47.01 44.08 -23.13
N GLU A 27 47.69 43.43 -24.08
CA GLU A 27 47.49 42.01 -24.41
C GLU A 27 48.30 41.11 -23.46
N GLN A 28 47.80 39.92 -23.11
CA GLN A 28 48.45 38.59 -23.32
C GLN A 28 47.83 37.47 -22.48
N SER A 29 48.10 36.23 -22.89
CA SER A 29 47.68 34.95 -22.28
C SER A 29 48.49 33.82 -22.96
N PRO A 30 48.81 32.67 -22.32
CA PRO A 30 48.65 32.24 -20.92
C PRO A 30 50.00 31.77 -20.29
N LEU A 31 49.95 30.88 -19.28
CA LEU A 31 51.02 29.96 -18.79
C LEU A 31 52.05 30.46 -17.72
N ASN A 32 51.64 30.51 -16.45
CA ASN A 32 52.06 29.52 -15.42
C ASN A 32 51.31 29.80 -14.09
N THR A 33 50.47 28.90 -13.56
CA THR A 33 50.76 27.70 -12.75
C THR A 33 51.28 28.00 -11.33
N GLN A 34 50.60 27.46 -10.31
CA GLN A 34 50.93 27.47 -8.87
C GLN A 34 50.82 28.80 -8.10
N GLU A 35 49.59 29.20 -7.76
CA GLU A 35 49.33 29.80 -6.45
C GLU A 35 48.40 28.90 -5.64
N VAL A 36 48.82 28.57 -4.42
CA VAL A 36 48.00 27.85 -3.42
C VAL A 36 47.52 28.89 -2.42
N THR A 37 46.22 29.19 -2.44
CA THR A 37 45.59 30.06 -1.44
C THR A 37 45.36 29.29 -0.14
N VAL A 38 46.28 29.47 0.81
CA VAL A 38 46.16 28.96 2.19
C VAL A 38 45.30 29.92 3.00
N ALA A 39 44.50 29.39 3.95
CA ALA A 39 43.69 30.21 4.85
C ALA A 39 44.55 31.00 5.86
N ALA A 40 44.00 32.07 6.42
CA ALA A 40 44.70 32.93 7.37
C ALA A 40 45.04 32.19 8.67
N GLY A 41 46.33 31.98 8.93
CA GLY A 41 46.87 31.32 10.12
C GLY A 41 48.36 30.98 10.00
N ASP A 42 48.77 30.38 8.88
CA ASP A 42 50.08 29.69 8.75
C ASP A 42 51.21 30.51 8.10
N GLU A 43 51.25 31.83 8.29
CA GLU A 43 52.32 32.68 7.69
C GLU A 43 53.74 32.31 8.17
N GLY A 44 53.85 31.69 9.36
CA GLY A 44 55.14 31.22 9.90
C GLY A 44 55.81 30.13 9.07
N LEU A 45 55.02 29.24 8.44
CA LEU A 45 55.56 28.08 7.73
C LEU A 45 56.23 28.47 6.40
N LYS A 46 55.67 29.48 5.71
CA LYS A 46 56.19 29.99 4.44
C LYS A 46 57.62 30.51 4.58
N LYS A 47 57.88 31.23 5.67
CA LYS A 47 59.17 31.85 5.99
C LYS A 47 60.30 30.87 6.32
N ALA A 48 59.96 29.64 6.71
CA ALA A 48 60.94 28.57 6.97
C ALA A 48 61.34 27.79 5.70
N VAL A 49 60.51 27.81 4.66
CA VAL A 49 60.81 27.17 3.36
C VAL A 49 61.64 28.10 2.46
N GLU A 50 61.45 29.42 2.59
CA GLU A 50 62.13 30.43 1.76
C GLU A 50 63.61 30.66 2.10
N THR A 51 64.11 30.24 3.28
CA THR A 51 65.49 30.52 3.72
C THR A 51 66.50 29.39 3.47
N GLY A 52 66.06 28.15 3.24
CA GLY A 52 66.90 27.06 2.70
C GLY A 52 68.04 26.53 3.59
N GLU A 53 68.13 26.90 4.86
CA GLU A 53 69.19 26.43 5.77
C GLU A 53 68.85 25.04 6.35
N ASN A 54 69.45 23.98 5.79
CA ASN A 54 69.37 22.62 6.32
C ASN A 54 70.77 22.08 6.69
N ARG A 55 70.92 21.53 7.90
CA ARG A 55 72.07 20.70 8.31
C ARG A 55 71.66 19.65 9.35
N ASP A 56 71.86 18.39 9.00
CA ASP A 56 71.59 17.25 9.87
C ASP A 56 72.57 17.12 11.04
N ALA A 57 72.04 16.79 12.23
CA ALA A 57 72.79 16.16 13.31
C ALA A 57 71.83 15.37 14.22
N ALA A 58 71.67 14.07 13.99
CA ALA A 58 70.81 13.23 14.81
C ALA A 58 71.53 12.70 16.07
N ARG A 59 70.96 12.95 17.26
CA ARG A 59 70.82 11.97 18.36
C ARG A 59 70.06 12.51 19.58
N ASP A 60 69.06 11.73 19.98
CA ASP A 60 68.68 11.37 21.36
C ASP A 60 68.72 12.46 22.45
N GLU A 61 67.63 13.22 22.61
CA GLU A 61 67.15 13.61 23.94
C GLU A 61 65.61 13.82 23.94
N PRO A 62 64.86 13.47 25.02
CA PRO A 62 63.40 13.62 25.04
C PRO A 62 62.95 15.09 25.12
N LEU A 63 61.89 15.44 24.38
CA LEU A 63 61.46 16.82 24.12
C LEU A 63 60.65 17.46 25.27
N ASP A 64 60.97 17.14 26.52
CA ASP A 64 60.19 17.52 27.70
C ASP A 64 60.55 18.90 28.30
N GLU A 65 61.58 19.62 27.83
CA GLU A 65 61.94 20.95 28.36
C GLU A 65 61.56 22.15 27.48
N ALA A 66 60.99 21.92 26.29
CA ALA A 66 60.58 23.00 25.37
C ALA A 66 59.09 23.41 25.49
N ILE A 67 58.36 22.90 26.49
CA ILE A 67 56.91 23.08 26.64
C ILE A 67 56.60 23.95 27.87
N ALA A 68 55.87 25.05 27.66
CA ALA A 68 55.44 25.96 28.72
C ALA A 68 54.58 25.24 29.79
N PRO A 69 54.61 25.66 31.07
CA PRO A 69 53.91 24.94 32.16
C PRO A 69 52.42 24.67 31.89
N GLU A 70 51.72 25.66 31.34
CA GLU A 70 50.31 25.60 30.94
C GLU A 70 50.03 24.48 29.93
N LEU A 71 50.95 24.24 29.00
CA LEU A 71 50.86 23.16 28.01
C LEU A 71 51.29 21.81 28.59
N LYS A 72 52.14 21.76 29.62
CA LYS A 72 52.43 20.52 30.35
C LYS A 72 51.24 20.03 31.16
N ASP A 73 50.54 20.92 31.86
CA ASP A 73 49.30 20.57 32.55
C ASP A 73 48.23 20.13 31.55
N ALA A 74 48.02 20.85 30.45
CA ALA A 74 47.09 20.45 29.39
C ALA A 74 47.45 19.09 28.75
N ALA A 75 48.75 18.81 28.53
CA ALA A 75 49.21 17.53 28.01
C ALA A 75 49.06 16.38 29.03
N ARG A 76 49.29 16.63 30.33
CA ARG A 76 49.02 15.64 31.40
C ARG A 76 47.53 15.34 31.48
N ASP A 77 46.69 16.37 31.48
CA ASP A 77 45.23 16.26 31.46
C ASP A 77 44.71 15.47 30.24
N ALA A 78 45.32 15.65 29.07
CA ALA A 78 44.98 14.90 27.86
C ALA A 78 45.41 13.43 27.95
N ARG A 79 46.59 13.17 28.53
CA ARG A 79 47.17 11.82 28.67
C ARG A 79 46.47 10.99 29.74
N GLU A 80 46.13 11.61 30.87
CA GLU A 80 45.35 10.99 31.95
C GLU A 80 43.91 10.63 31.50
N LYS A 81 43.37 11.35 30.51
CA LYS A 81 42.10 11.02 29.82
C LYS A 81 42.23 9.93 28.73
N LEU A 82 43.44 9.66 28.24
CA LEU A 82 43.73 8.60 27.26
C LEU A 82 44.10 7.27 27.94
N ASP A 83 44.90 7.32 29.01
CA ASP A 83 45.46 6.15 29.68
C ASP A 83 44.50 5.50 30.70
N ASN A 84 43.41 6.18 31.12
CA ASN A 84 42.39 5.67 32.06
C ASN A 84 40.95 5.73 31.49
N PRO A 85 40.55 4.84 30.57
CA PRO A 85 39.18 4.77 30.04
C PRO A 85 38.22 4.05 31.01
N VAL A 86 37.95 4.63 32.19
CA VAL A 86 37.00 4.05 33.17
C VAL A 86 35.88 5.04 33.52
N GLN A 87 34.73 4.81 32.86
CA GLN A 87 33.37 5.09 33.34
C GLN A 87 33.16 6.36 34.18
N LYS A 88 32.93 7.47 33.49
CA LYS A 88 31.91 8.43 33.94
C LYS A 88 30.86 8.61 32.85
N THR A 89 30.06 7.56 32.70
CA THR A 89 28.93 7.46 31.76
C THR A 89 27.79 8.41 32.17
N ALA A 90 28.04 9.71 32.06
CA ALA A 90 27.04 10.70 31.75
C ALA A 90 26.98 10.82 30.23
N GLU A 91 26.73 9.70 29.56
CA GLU A 91 26.27 9.74 28.18
C GLU A 91 24.96 10.51 28.21
N ALA A 92 24.96 11.67 27.56
CA ALA A 92 23.73 12.17 26.98
C ALA A 92 23.42 11.21 25.83
N GLU A 93 22.80 10.08 26.17
CA GLU A 93 22.24 9.16 25.19
C GLU A 93 21.40 10.01 24.24
N ALA A 94 21.84 10.11 22.99
CA ALA A 94 20.95 10.48 21.91
C ALA A 94 19.97 9.31 21.82
N VAL A 95 18.87 9.40 22.58
CA VAL A 95 17.84 8.35 22.68
C VAL A 95 17.38 8.07 21.25
N GLU A 96 17.87 6.96 20.70
CA GLU A 96 17.54 6.52 19.36
C GLU A 96 16.04 6.25 19.38
N GLN A 97 15.27 7.17 18.78
CA GLN A 97 13.86 7.29 19.11
C GLN A 97 13.13 6.01 18.69
N ASP A 98 12.62 5.29 19.68
CA ASP A 98 11.88 4.05 19.49
C ASP A 98 10.48 4.40 18.97
N LEU A 99 10.16 3.92 17.76
CA LEU A 99 8.84 4.13 17.16
C LEU A 99 7.73 3.51 18.04
N TRP A 100 8.02 2.48 18.83
CA TRP A 100 7.05 1.95 19.80
C TRP A 100 6.84 2.92 20.97
N ALA A 101 7.86 3.62 21.47
CA ALA A 101 7.72 4.65 22.49
C ALA A 101 6.89 5.85 22.00
N ARG A 102 7.15 6.31 20.76
CA ARG A 102 6.32 7.34 20.11
C ARG A 102 4.87 6.87 19.94
N LEU A 103 4.66 5.70 19.35
CA LEU A 103 3.33 5.10 19.15
C LEU A 103 2.55 5.01 20.48
N ARG A 104 3.18 4.52 21.55
CA ARG A 104 2.59 4.43 22.89
C ARG A 104 2.18 5.79 23.45
N SER A 105 3.01 6.82 23.26
CA SER A 105 2.71 8.17 23.75
C SER A 105 1.45 8.81 23.15
N GLY A 106 0.99 8.31 22.00
CA GLY A 106 -0.23 8.74 21.32
C GLY A 106 -1.45 7.83 21.52
N PHE A 107 -1.41 6.84 22.42
CA PHE A 107 -2.56 5.98 22.72
C PHE A 107 -3.64 6.74 23.51
N VAL A 108 -4.92 6.50 23.17
CA VAL A 108 -6.08 7.25 23.72
C VAL A 108 -7.26 6.34 24.08
N LEU A 109 -7.29 5.09 23.61
CA LEU A 109 -8.36 4.16 23.96
C LEU A 109 -8.26 3.73 25.44
N ASP A 110 -9.38 3.33 26.03
CA ASP A 110 -9.36 2.59 27.30
C ASP A 110 -8.81 1.18 27.03
N HIS A 111 -7.59 0.94 27.51
CA HIS A 111 -6.91 -0.35 27.42
C HIS A 111 -7.26 -1.25 28.60
N ASP A 112 -7.66 -0.72 29.75
CA ASP A 112 -7.87 -1.47 30.99
C ASP A 112 -9.16 -2.29 31.03
N ILE A 113 -10.05 -2.09 30.04
CA ILE A 113 -11.29 -2.85 29.82
C ILE A 113 -11.11 -4.37 30.05
N ASP A 114 -11.60 -4.86 31.19
CA ASP A 114 -11.82 -6.29 31.38
C ASP A 114 -13.04 -6.75 30.55
N ASN A 115 -12.77 -7.25 29.35
CA ASN A 115 -13.76 -7.98 28.57
C ASN A 115 -13.22 -9.34 28.14
N GLU A 116 -14.04 -10.39 28.29
CA GLU A 116 -13.78 -11.74 27.77
C GLU A 116 -13.32 -11.71 26.31
N ARG A 117 -13.95 -10.87 25.46
CA ARG A 117 -13.58 -10.72 24.04
C ARG A 117 -12.19 -10.13 23.82
N VAL A 118 -11.69 -9.30 24.73
CA VAL A 118 -10.32 -8.73 24.67
C VAL A 118 -9.33 -9.78 25.17
N ARG A 119 -9.64 -10.42 26.31
CA ARG A 119 -8.86 -11.55 26.84
C ARG A 119 -8.71 -12.68 25.84
N ASP A 120 -9.74 -13.01 25.06
CA ASP A 120 -9.68 -14.02 23.99
C ASP A 120 -8.65 -13.68 22.90
N GLN A 121 -8.59 -12.42 22.46
CA GLN A 121 -7.64 -12.01 21.41
C GLN A 121 -6.22 -11.89 21.97
N LEU A 122 -6.07 -11.38 23.18
CA LEU A 122 -4.77 -11.30 23.88
C LEU A 122 -4.18 -12.70 24.12
N ASN A 123 -4.98 -13.64 24.61
CA ASN A 123 -4.64 -15.07 24.73
C ASN A 123 -4.37 -15.76 23.38
N TRP A 124 -4.81 -15.17 22.26
CA TRP A 124 -4.46 -15.65 20.93
C TRP A 124 -3.10 -15.09 20.52
N TYR A 125 -2.89 -13.77 20.56
CA TYR A 125 -1.63 -13.12 20.19
C TYR A 125 -0.43 -13.64 20.98
N ALA A 126 -0.53 -13.75 22.32
CA ALA A 126 0.53 -14.28 23.19
C ALA A 126 0.90 -15.75 22.90
N ARG A 127 0.01 -16.53 22.28
CA ARG A 127 0.29 -17.92 21.83
C ARG A 127 0.81 -18.01 20.39
N HIS A 128 0.95 -16.87 19.70
CA HIS A 128 1.43 -16.78 18.33
C HIS A 128 2.46 -15.64 18.20
N PRO A 129 3.63 -15.70 18.87
CA PRO A 129 4.69 -14.68 18.71
C PRO A 129 5.10 -14.54 17.24
N GLY A 130 5.26 -15.65 16.50
CA GLY A 130 5.42 -15.68 15.05
C GLY A 130 4.27 -15.12 14.20
N TYR A 131 3.22 -14.54 14.82
CA TYR A 131 2.33 -13.57 14.16
C TYR A 131 2.78 -12.13 14.38
N ILE A 132 3.16 -11.76 15.62
CA ILE A 132 3.71 -10.45 16.00
C ILE A 132 4.97 -10.14 15.18
N ASP A 133 5.96 -11.04 15.17
CA ASP A 133 7.24 -10.87 14.47
C ASP A 133 7.01 -10.44 13.01
N ARG A 134 6.13 -11.16 12.31
CA ARG A 134 5.80 -10.92 10.89
C ARG A 134 5.04 -9.60 10.67
N VAL A 135 4.21 -9.15 11.61
CA VAL A 135 3.51 -7.86 11.45
C VAL A 135 4.39 -6.68 11.82
N VAL A 136 5.39 -6.87 12.69
CA VAL A 136 6.46 -5.89 12.92
C VAL A 136 7.39 -5.82 11.70
N GLU A 137 7.91 -6.97 11.23
CA GLU A 137 8.76 -7.08 10.03
C GLU A 137 8.14 -6.37 8.82
N ARG A 138 6.86 -6.65 8.55
CA ARG A 138 6.11 -6.01 7.46
C ARG A 138 5.72 -4.57 7.75
N GLY A 139 5.39 -4.26 9.00
CA GLY A 139 4.98 -2.94 9.45
C GLY A 139 6.09 -1.91 9.37
N SER A 140 7.34 -2.31 9.59
CA SER A 140 8.55 -1.46 9.58
C SER A 140 8.59 -0.46 8.43
N ARG A 141 8.27 -0.89 7.21
CA ARG A 141 8.27 -0.10 5.97
C ARG A 141 7.24 1.03 5.94
N TYR A 142 6.18 0.94 6.73
CA TYR A 142 5.01 1.83 6.62
C TYR A 142 4.62 2.49 7.95
N LEU A 143 5.01 1.94 9.10
CA LEU A 143 4.49 2.35 10.39
C LEU A 143 4.87 3.79 10.75
N HIS A 144 6.14 4.21 10.56
CA HIS A 144 6.55 5.61 10.78
C HIS A 144 5.67 6.58 9.98
N TYR A 145 5.44 6.28 8.69
CA TYR A 145 4.57 7.11 7.84
C TYR A 145 3.13 7.15 8.36
N ILE A 146 2.57 6.00 8.75
CA ILE A 146 1.18 5.90 9.22
C ILE A 146 1.00 6.58 10.59
N VAL A 147 1.96 6.44 11.51
CA VAL A 147 1.97 7.12 12.82
C VAL A 147 2.00 8.64 12.62
N ASN A 148 2.96 9.15 11.84
CA ASN A 148 3.07 10.56 11.46
C ASN A 148 1.78 11.11 10.82
N GLU A 149 1.12 10.34 9.94
CA GLU A 149 -0.16 10.72 9.33
C GLU A 149 -1.36 10.64 10.29
N THR A 150 -1.30 9.79 11.32
CA THR A 150 -2.34 9.67 12.36
C THR A 150 -2.24 10.84 13.33
N GLU A 151 -1.04 11.15 13.81
CA GLU A 151 -0.73 12.29 14.68
C GLU A 151 -1.09 13.64 14.05
N LYS A 152 -0.74 13.87 12.78
CA LYS A 152 -1.11 15.10 12.03
C LYS A 152 -2.61 15.38 11.99
N ARG A 153 -3.45 14.35 12.11
CA ARG A 153 -4.91 14.44 12.13
C ARG A 153 -5.50 14.50 13.55
N GLY A 154 -4.66 14.44 14.60
CA GLY A 154 -5.11 14.38 15.99
C GLY A 154 -5.89 13.10 16.33
N LEU A 155 -5.63 12.00 15.61
CA LEU A 155 -6.32 10.73 15.80
C LEU A 155 -5.55 9.83 16.80
N PRO A 156 -6.22 8.91 17.51
CA PRO A 156 -5.56 7.94 18.41
C PRO A 156 -4.52 7.10 17.68
N ALA A 157 -3.31 6.97 18.23
CA ALA A 157 -2.22 6.25 17.59
C ALA A 157 -2.49 4.75 17.41
N GLU A 158 -3.45 4.15 18.14
CA GLU A 158 -3.94 2.80 17.89
C GLU A 158 -4.48 2.63 16.46
N TYR A 159 -4.92 3.71 15.78
CA TYR A 159 -5.33 3.63 14.38
C TYR A 159 -4.16 3.24 13.45
N ALA A 160 -2.91 3.50 13.83
CA ALA A 160 -1.74 3.04 13.09
C ALA A 160 -1.53 1.51 13.16
N LEU A 161 -2.11 0.83 14.16
CA LEU A 161 -2.10 -0.62 14.29
C LEU A 161 -3.21 -1.32 13.48
N LEU A 162 -4.12 -0.58 12.84
CA LEU A 162 -5.23 -1.18 12.09
C LEU A 162 -4.80 -2.09 10.91
N PRO A 163 -3.74 -1.79 10.14
CA PRO A 163 -3.23 -2.71 9.12
C PRO A 163 -2.77 -4.08 9.67
N VAL A 164 -2.47 -4.20 10.97
CA VAL A 164 -2.26 -5.50 11.63
C VAL A 164 -3.56 -6.32 11.61
N VAL A 165 -4.67 -5.70 12.03
CA VAL A 165 -6.00 -6.31 12.12
C VAL A 165 -6.58 -6.63 10.74
N GLU A 166 -6.38 -5.72 9.77
CA GLU A 166 -6.96 -5.80 8.43
C GLU A 166 -6.17 -6.71 7.48
N SER A 167 -4.85 -6.51 7.34
CA SER A 167 -4.03 -7.27 6.36
C SER A 167 -2.83 -8.01 6.94
N ALA A 168 -2.54 -7.88 8.24
CA ALA A 168 -1.27 -8.29 8.84
C ALA A 168 -0.07 -7.62 8.11
N PHE A 169 -0.19 -6.30 7.88
CA PHE A 169 0.70 -5.45 7.09
C PHE A 169 1.08 -6.01 5.71
N ASP A 170 0.23 -6.86 5.12
CA ASP A 170 0.40 -7.32 3.75
C ASP A 170 -0.09 -6.24 2.76
N PRO A 171 0.79 -5.64 1.94
CA PRO A 171 0.40 -4.63 0.97
C PRO A 171 -0.33 -5.24 -0.25
N PHE A 172 -0.24 -6.56 -0.45
CA PHE A 172 -0.84 -7.28 -1.57
C PHE A 172 -2.08 -8.10 -1.18
N ALA A 173 -2.50 -8.06 0.08
CA ALA A 173 -3.67 -8.78 0.58
C ALA A 173 -4.93 -8.46 -0.25
N TYR A 174 -5.70 -9.50 -0.52
CA TYR A 174 -6.99 -9.41 -1.22
C TYR A 174 -7.99 -10.38 -0.59
N SER A 175 -9.12 -9.88 -0.10
CA SER A 175 -10.08 -10.68 0.67
C SER A 175 -11.23 -11.24 -0.16
N HIS A 176 -11.92 -12.23 0.42
CA HIS A 176 -13.19 -12.77 -0.10
C HIS A 176 -14.30 -11.71 -0.23
N GLY A 177 -14.16 -10.55 0.42
CA GLY A 177 -15.04 -9.38 0.30
C GLY A 177 -14.63 -8.38 -0.80
N ARG A 178 -13.61 -8.70 -1.61
CA ARG A 178 -12.97 -7.81 -2.61
C ARG A 178 -12.14 -6.67 -2.02
N ALA A 179 -11.91 -6.69 -0.70
CA ALA A 179 -11.02 -5.74 -0.03
C ALA A 179 -9.57 -5.91 -0.52
N ALA A 180 -8.78 -4.83 -0.51
CA ALA A 180 -7.38 -4.85 -0.94
C ALA A 180 -6.47 -3.94 -0.10
N GLY A 181 -5.19 -4.29 -0.04
CA GLY A 181 -4.11 -3.46 0.55
C GLY A 181 -4.09 -3.43 2.08
N LEU A 182 -3.19 -2.60 2.63
CA LEU A 182 -2.97 -2.44 4.07
C LEU A 182 -4.27 -2.17 4.84
N TRP A 183 -5.12 -1.31 4.28
CA TRP A 183 -6.36 -0.82 4.90
C TRP A 183 -7.63 -1.59 4.46
N GLN A 184 -7.48 -2.65 3.66
CA GLN A 184 -8.57 -3.52 3.18
C GLN A 184 -9.78 -2.77 2.57
N PHE A 185 -9.52 -1.81 1.68
CA PHE A 185 -10.60 -1.11 0.98
C PHE A 185 -11.36 -2.00 0.00
N ILE A 186 -12.68 -2.16 0.22
CA ILE A 186 -13.59 -2.70 -0.80
C ILE A 186 -13.80 -1.68 -1.94
N PRO A 187 -14.08 -2.11 -3.20
CA PRO A 187 -14.07 -1.21 -4.36
C PRO A 187 -15.04 -0.02 -4.27
N SER A 188 -16.20 -0.19 -3.62
CA SER A 188 -17.19 0.87 -3.44
C SER A 188 -16.74 1.95 -2.46
N THR A 189 -16.10 1.56 -1.36
CA THR A 189 -15.61 2.49 -0.33
C THR A 189 -14.34 3.19 -0.84
N GLY A 190 -13.43 2.46 -1.48
CA GLY A 190 -12.26 3.05 -2.14
C GLY A 190 -12.66 4.14 -3.13
N LYS A 191 -13.58 3.84 -4.06
CA LYS A 191 -14.08 4.85 -5.02
C LYS A 191 -14.74 6.06 -4.35
N TYR A 192 -15.41 5.89 -3.20
CA TYR A 192 -15.99 7.01 -2.45
C TYR A 192 -14.93 7.94 -1.84
N PHE A 193 -13.75 7.42 -1.52
CA PHE A 193 -12.56 8.18 -1.11
C PHE A 193 -11.57 8.41 -2.27
N GLY A 194 -12.05 8.42 -3.52
CA GLY A 194 -11.24 8.74 -4.70
C GLY A 194 -10.29 7.64 -5.21
N LEU A 195 -10.12 6.52 -4.49
CA LEU A 195 -9.20 5.44 -4.86
C LEU A 195 -9.65 4.75 -6.15
N THR A 196 -8.84 4.87 -7.21
CA THR A 196 -9.11 4.36 -8.55
C THR A 196 -8.50 2.98 -8.80
N GLN A 197 -8.87 2.35 -9.91
CA GLN A 197 -8.41 1.03 -10.36
C GLN A 197 -8.31 1.02 -11.89
N SER A 198 -7.18 0.56 -12.42
CA SER A 198 -6.90 0.45 -13.85
C SER A 198 -6.21 -0.89 -14.18
N TRP A 199 -5.78 -1.07 -15.43
CA TRP A 199 -4.91 -2.20 -15.80
C TRP A 199 -3.48 -2.06 -15.22
N TRP A 200 -3.04 -0.82 -14.99
CA TRP A 200 -1.72 -0.47 -14.46
C TRP A 200 -1.70 -0.44 -12.93
N HIS A 201 -2.75 0.05 -12.26
CA HIS A 201 -2.72 0.39 -10.83
C HIS A 201 -4.03 0.11 -10.07
N ASP A 202 -3.98 0.14 -8.74
CA ASP A 202 -5.10 -0.06 -7.80
C ASP A 202 -4.81 0.72 -6.50
N ASP A 203 -5.34 1.93 -6.38
CA ASP A 203 -4.96 2.90 -5.32
C ASP A 203 -5.32 2.43 -3.90
N ARG A 204 -6.16 1.40 -3.79
CA ARG A 204 -6.49 0.73 -2.53
C ARG A 204 -5.30 0.02 -1.89
N ARG A 205 -4.21 -0.16 -2.65
CA ARG A 205 -2.91 -0.64 -2.18
C ARG A 205 -1.88 0.47 -2.02
N ASP A 206 -2.03 1.62 -2.68
CA ASP A 206 -1.08 2.73 -2.59
C ASP A 206 -0.92 3.17 -1.13
N VAL A 207 0.31 3.11 -0.60
CA VAL A 207 0.57 3.31 0.83
C VAL A 207 0.12 4.69 1.29
N ILE A 208 0.29 5.72 0.46
CA ILE A 208 -0.09 7.10 0.77
C ILE A 208 -1.61 7.28 0.63
N ALA A 209 -2.16 6.98 -0.55
CA ALA A 209 -3.56 7.27 -0.86
C ALA A 209 -4.53 6.41 -0.02
N ALA A 210 -4.20 5.13 0.22
CA ALA A 210 -5.02 4.29 1.09
C ALA A 210 -4.94 4.73 2.57
N THR A 211 -3.79 5.24 3.04
CA THR A 211 -3.66 5.75 4.41
C THR A 211 -4.45 7.05 4.61
N ASP A 212 -4.34 8.01 3.68
CA ASP A 212 -5.15 9.23 3.70
C ASP A 212 -6.66 8.90 3.67
N ALA A 213 -7.09 8.03 2.76
CA ALA A 213 -8.48 7.60 2.66
C ALA A 213 -8.97 6.88 3.92
N ALA A 214 -8.14 6.06 4.57
CA ALA A 214 -8.51 5.32 5.78
C ALA A 214 -8.64 6.24 6.99
N LEU A 215 -7.66 7.10 7.22
CA LEU A 215 -7.68 8.05 8.34
C LEU A 215 -8.80 9.09 8.16
N THR A 216 -9.02 9.59 6.93
CA THR A 216 -10.18 10.44 6.58
C THR A 216 -11.52 9.72 6.80
N TYR A 217 -11.60 8.40 6.56
CA TYR A 217 -12.81 7.64 6.87
C TYR A 217 -13.00 7.49 8.38
N LEU A 218 -11.95 7.16 9.12
CA LEU A 218 -11.97 6.98 10.57
C LEU A 218 -12.33 8.28 11.31
N GLU A 219 -11.78 9.42 10.88
CA GLU A 219 -12.14 10.77 11.36
C GLU A 219 -13.63 11.06 11.15
N ARG A 220 -14.15 10.86 9.93
CA ARG A 220 -15.58 10.99 9.61
C ARG A 220 -16.48 10.03 10.39
N LEU A 221 -15.94 8.92 10.86
CA LEU A 221 -16.65 7.98 11.73
C LEU A 221 -16.62 8.41 13.19
N ALA A 222 -15.49 8.88 13.72
CA ALA A 222 -15.41 9.44 15.08
C ALA A 222 -16.35 10.65 15.23
N ASN A 223 -16.30 11.59 14.28
CA ASN A 223 -17.20 12.75 14.20
C ASN A 223 -18.69 12.36 14.05
N ARG A 224 -19.00 11.16 13.58
CA ARG A 224 -20.36 10.62 13.44
C ARG A 224 -20.89 9.93 14.71
N PHE A 225 -19.99 9.54 15.61
CA PHE A 225 -20.32 8.87 16.87
C PHE A 225 -19.85 9.69 18.07
N ASP A 226 -19.89 11.02 17.95
CA ASP A 226 -19.68 11.98 19.04
C ASP A 226 -18.32 11.82 19.76
N GLY A 227 -17.29 11.36 19.03
CA GLY A 227 -15.95 11.07 19.56
C GLY A 227 -15.73 9.62 20.03
N ASP A 228 -16.75 8.75 20.02
CA ASP A 228 -16.59 7.34 20.41
C ASP A 228 -15.80 6.56 19.34
N HIS A 229 -14.48 6.47 19.55
CA HIS A 229 -13.57 5.73 18.70
C HIS A 229 -13.88 4.22 18.65
N THR A 230 -14.53 3.63 19.67
CA THR A 230 -14.93 2.20 19.64
C THR A 230 -16.10 1.97 18.68
N LEU A 231 -17.07 2.90 18.64
CA LEU A 231 -18.16 2.90 17.67
C LEU A 231 -17.65 3.26 16.27
N ALA A 232 -16.68 4.16 16.15
CA ALA A 232 -16.02 4.48 14.89
C ALA A 232 -15.31 3.24 14.30
N LEU A 233 -14.51 2.52 15.09
CA LEU A 233 -13.85 1.27 14.68
C LEU A 233 -14.86 0.19 14.28
N ALA A 234 -15.93 0.00 15.06
CA ALA A 234 -17.02 -0.91 14.70
C ALA A 234 -17.74 -0.50 13.40
N ALA A 235 -17.80 0.80 13.10
CA ALA A 235 -18.39 1.34 11.89
C ALA A 235 -17.46 1.30 10.67
N TYR A 236 -16.14 1.28 10.87
CA TYR A 236 -15.17 1.02 9.81
C TYR A 236 -15.40 -0.38 9.24
N ASN A 237 -15.39 -1.40 10.13
CA ASN A 237 -15.60 -2.80 9.78
C ASN A 237 -17.01 -3.13 9.26
N SER A 238 -18.07 -2.55 9.84
CA SER A 238 -19.48 -2.94 9.54
C SER A 238 -20.30 -1.91 8.76
N GLY A 239 -19.71 -0.75 8.46
CA GLY A 239 -20.40 0.42 7.93
C GLY A 239 -21.22 1.16 9.00
N GLY A 240 -21.05 2.48 9.11
CA GLY A 240 -21.75 3.31 10.12
C GLY A 240 -23.28 3.21 10.10
N GLY A 241 -23.91 2.83 8.98
CA GLY A 241 -25.35 2.55 8.92
C GLY A 241 -25.78 1.34 9.77
N THR A 242 -24.91 0.34 9.90
CA THR A 242 -25.11 -0.85 10.76
C THR A 242 -25.05 -0.44 12.23
N VAL A 243 -24.02 0.32 12.62
CA VAL A 243 -23.81 0.79 14.00
C VAL A 243 -24.91 1.75 14.44
N SER A 244 -25.20 2.81 13.69
CA SER A 244 -26.32 3.74 14.01
C SER A 244 -27.68 3.02 14.08
N SER A 245 -27.87 1.92 13.33
CA SER A 245 -29.08 1.11 13.42
C SER A 245 -29.09 0.13 14.60
N ALA A 246 -27.93 -0.24 15.15
CA ALA A 246 -27.83 -0.96 16.42
C ALA A 246 -28.07 0.00 17.61
N MET A 247 -27.46 1.18 17.61
CA MET A 247 -27.71 2.23 18.60
C MET A 247 -29.19 2.59 18.68
N ARG A 248 -29.87 2.78 17.53
CA ARG A 248 -31.32 3.04 17.49
C ARG A 248 -32.15 1.89 18.06
N ARG A 249 -31.74 0.62 17.91
CA ARG A 249 -32.43 -0.51 18.56
C ARG A 249 -32.27 -0.48 20.08
N ASN A 250 -31.06 -0.21 20.58
CA ASN A 250 -30.80 -0.15 22.02
C ASN A 250 -31.50 1.06 22.66
N ARG A 251 -31.41 2.26 22.04
CA ARG A 251 -32.11 3.48 22.49
C ARG A 251 -33.62 3.28 22.57
N ASN A 252 -34.25 2.68 21.55
CA ASN A 252 -35.68 2.36 21.55
C ASN A 252 -36.08 1.28 22.58
N ALA A 253 -35.11 0.61 23.21
CA ALA A 253 -35.32 -0.40 24.25
C ALA A 253 -34.80 0.06 25.63
N ASN A 254 -34.47 1.35 25.79
CA ASN A 254 -33.86 1.94 26.98
C ASN A 254 -32.59 1.20 27.44
N LYS A 255 -31.73 0.82 26.49
CA LYS A 255 -30.43 0.16 26.73
C LYS A 255 -29.26 1.07 26.34
N PRO A 256 -28.09 0.93 26.98
CA PRO A 256 -26.87 1.64 26.59
C PRO A 256 -26.51 1.45 25.11
N THR A 257 -25.88 2.46 24.51
CA THR A 257 -25.56 2.50 23.07
C THR A 257 -24.06 2.42 22.76
N ASP A 258 -23.23 2.19 23.77
CA ASP A 258 -21.79 1.90 23.66
C ASP A 258 -21.51 0.61 22.88
N PHE A 259 -20.31 0.48 22.32
CA PHE A 259 -19.90 -0.70 21.53
C PHE A 259 -20.13 -2.04 22.25
N TRP A 260 -19.90 -2.11 23.56
CA TRP A 260 -19.96 -3.35 24.31
C TRP A 260 -21.40 -3.88 24.43
N SER A 261 -22.37 -2.97 24.56
CA SER A 261 -23.81 -3.23 24.64
C SER A 261 -24.51 -3.42 23.28
N LEU A 262 -23.91 -3.03 22.15
CA LEU A 262 -24.57 -3.10 20.84
C LEU A 262 -24.62 -4.53 20.25
N HIS A 263 -25.81 -4.95 19.81
CA HIS A 263 -25.96 -6.15 18.98
C HIS A 263 -25.49 -5.88 17.54
N LEU A 264 -24.18 -6.02 17.33
CA LEU A 264 -23.45 -5.92 16.05
C LEU A 264 -23.18 -7.31 15.43
N PRO A 265 -22.75 -7.41 14.15
CA PRO A 265 -22.31 -8.67 13.53
C PRO A 265 -21.17 -9.34 14.32
N ARG A 266 -21.06 -10.67 14.26
CA ARG A 266 -20.05 -11.42 15.04
C ARG A 266 -18.63 -10.90 14.81
N GLU A 267 -18.24 -10.76 13.55
CA GLU A 267 -16.93 -10.26 13.12
C GLU A 267 -16.61 -8.90 13.77
N THR A 268 -17.53 -7.94 13.63
CA THR A 268 -17.46 -6.60 14.22
C THR A 268 -17.39 -6.61 15.75
N ARG A 269 -18.08 -7.54 16.43
CA ARG A 269 -18.00 -7.68 17.90
C ARG A 269 -16.62 -8.16 18.38
N HIS A 270 -15.82 -8.78 17.52
CA HIS A 270 -14.42 -9.16 17.80
C HIS A 270 -13.41 -8.18 17.17
N TYR A 271 -13.83 -7.25 16.31
CA TYR A 271 -12.94 -6.30 15.62
C TYR A 271 -12.26 -5.32 16.59
N VAL A 272 -13.04 -4.54 17.36
CA VAL A 272 -12.48 -3.60 18.35
C VAL A 272 -11.66 -4.32 19.43
N PRO A 273 -12.09 -5.48 19.98
CA PRO A 273 -11.27 -6.26 20.90
C PRO A 273 -9.93 -6.77 20.35
N LYS A 274 -9.78 -6.97 19.03
CA LYS A 274 -8.45 -7.27 18.46
C LYS A 274 -7.52 -6.07 18.57
N LEU A 275 -8.00 -4.87 18.22
CA LEU A 275 -7.18 -3.67 18.27
C LEU A 275 -6.77 -3.34 19.70
N ILE A 276 -7.70 -3.43 20.66
CA ILE A 276 -7.39 -3.22 22.09
C ILE A 276 -6.39 -4.28 22.59
N ALA A 277 -6.57 -5.57 22.24
CA ALA A 277 -5.63 -6.62 22.62
C ALA A 277 -4.23 -6.45 22.00
N LEU A 278 -4.13 -5.90 20.78
CA LEU A 278 -2.86 -5.48 20.20
C LEU A 278 -2.30 -4.28 20.96
N ALA A 279 -3.09 -3.23 21.18
CA ALA A 279 -2.63 -2.02 21.84
C ALA A 279 -2.05 -2.31 23.24
N LYS A 280 -2.71 -3.15 24.06
CA LYS A 280 -2.16 -3.65 25.33
C LYS A 280 -0.80 -4.35 25.17
N ILE A 281 -0.65 -5.17 24.12
CA ILE A 281 0.59 -5.90 23.83
C ILE A 281 1.71 -4.96 23.37
N PHE A 282 1.39 -3.93 22.59
CA PHE A 282 2.38 -2.95 22.14
C PHE A 282 2.70 -1.89 23.21
N ASP A 283 1.80 -1.69 24.19
CA ASP A 283 2.03 -0.86 25.37
C ASP A 283 2.98 -1.53 26.37
N ASN A 284 2.65 -2.76 26.78
CA ASN A 284 3.42 -3.57 27.74
C ASN A 284 3.64 -5.01 27.22
N PRO A 285 4.63 -5.23 26.33
CA PRO A 285 4.87 -6.55 25.72
C PRO A 285 5.41 -7.60 26.70
N GLU A 286 6.23 -7.17 27.66
CA GLU A 286 6.82 -8.05 28.70
C GLU A 286 5.75 -8.71 29.57
N ALA A 287 4.70 -7.97 29.97
CA ALA A 287 3.58 -8.50 30.75
C ALA A 287 2.79 -9.61 30.04
N TYR A 288 3.00 -9.79 28.73
CA TYR A 288 2.37 -10.83 27.92
C TYR A 288 3.36 -11.86 27.35
N GLY A 289 4.62 -11.82 27.77
CA GLY A 289 5.67 -12.75 27.33
C GLY A 289 6.03 -12.59 25.85
N ILE A 290 5.96 -11.36 25.33
CA ILE A 290 6.31 -11.01 23.95
C ILE A 290 7.55 -10.13 23.99
N GLU A 291 8.52 -10.42 23.11
CA GLU A 291 9.63 -9.53 22.79
C GLU A 291 9.28 -8.82 21.48
N LEU A 292 9.32 -7.48 21.47
CA LEU A 292 9.12 -6.70 20.23
C LEU A 292 10.47 -6.40 19.59
N PRO A 293 10.66 -6.68 18.28
CA PRO A 293 11.82 -6.17 17.55
C PRO A 293 11.88 -4.64 17.63
N SER A 294 13.05 -4.12 18.00
CA SER A 294 13.30 -2.66 18.02
C SER A 294 13.06 -2.06 16.63
N LEU A 295 12.46 -0.88 16.59
CA LEU A 295 12.07 -0.20 15.36
C LEU A 295 12.34 1.30 15.50
N LYS A 296 13.25 1.82 14.68
CA LYS A 296 13.64 3.22 14.69
C LYS A 296 12.50 4.12 14.21
N ASP A 297 12.36 5.28 14.85
CA ASP A 297 11.44 6.35 14.46
C ASP A 297 12.02 7.18 13.30
N GLU A 298 12.23 6.53 12.16
CA GLU A 298 12.77 7.15 10.94
C GLU A 298 11.92 6.82 9.70
N PRO A 299 11.84 7.73 8.70
CA PRO A 299 11.13 7.46 7.47
C PRO A 299 11.83 6.38 6.64
N TYR A 300 11.17 5.25 6.43
CA TYR A 300 11.70 4.18 5.59
C TYR A 300 11.83 4.58 4.11
N PHE A 301 10.85 5.33 3.58
CA PHE A 301 10.77 5.73 2.18
C PHE A 301 10.57 7.24 1.99
N GLU A 302 11.01 7.74 0.84
CA GLU A 302 10.70 9.08 0.34
C GLU A 302 9.84 9.01 -0.94
N VAL A 303 9.19 10.12 -1.29
CA VAL A 303 8.43 10.24 -2.55
C VAL A 303 9.33 10.89 -3.61
N VAL A 304 9.54 10.20 -4.72
CA VAL A 304 10.25 10.75 -5.89
C VAL A 304 9.28 10.85 -7.07
N ASP A 305 9.14 12.06 -7.60
CA ASP A 305 8.43 12.31 -8.86
C ASP A 305 9.23 11.71 -10.03
N THR A 306 8.59 10.87 -10.84
CA THR A 306 9.23 10.26 -12.00
C THR A 306 9.08 11.08 -13.27
N GLY A 307 8.20 12.09 -13.31
CA GLY A 307 7.91 12.99 -14.44
C GLY A 307 7.31 12.33 -15.69
N SER A 308 7.38 10.99 -15.77
CA SER A 308 6.86 10.16 -16.85
C SER A 308 6.57 8.75 -16.34
N GLN A 309 6.02 7.91 -17.22
CA GLN A 309 6.01 6.46 -17.02
C GLN A 309 7.46 5.91 -16.88
N LEU A 310 7.62 4.85 -16.09
CA LEU A 310 8.89 4.19 -15.79
C LEU A 310 8.68 2.68 -15.53
N ASP A 311 9.58 1.83 -16.04
CA ASP A 311 9.69 0.39 -15.73
C ASP A 311 10.20 0.20 -14.29
N LEU A 312 9.52 -0.61 -13.48
CA LEU A 312 9.82 -0.80 -12.06
C LEU A 312 11.15 -1.55 -11.84
N ALA A 313 11.56 -2.42 -12.77
CA ALA A 313 12.85 -3.10 -12.68
C ALA A 313 14.00 -2.22 -13.18
N GLN A 314 13.71 -1.17 -13.96
CA GLN A 314 14.64 -0.09 -14.27
C GLN A 314 14.71 0.91 -13.09
N ALA A 315 13.59 1.22 -12.45
CA ALA A 315 13.57 2.04 -11.24
C ALA A 315 14.41 1.41 -10.10
N ALA A 316 14.32 0.10 -9.94
CA ALA A 316 15.16 -0.66 -9.01
C ALA A 316 16.66 -0.53 -9.31
N GLU A 317 17.06 -0.62 -10.58
CA GLU A 317 18.46 -0.40 -11.02
C GLU A 317 18.93 1.03 -10.74
N LEU A 318 18.11 2.03 -11.07
CA LEU A 318 18.45 3.45 -10.87
C LEU A 318 18.53 3.84 -9.39
N ALA A 319 17.74 3.20 -8.53
CA ALA A 319 17.80 3.37 -7.09
C ALA A 319 18.89 2.51 -6.43
N GLY A 320 19.41 1.47 -7.09
CA GLY A 320 20.35 0.52 -6.51
C GLY A 320 19.73 -0.41 -5.47
N VAL A 321 18.48 -0.84 -5.66
CA VAL A 321 17.73 -1.71 -4.74
C VAL A 321 17.15 -2.93 -5.46
N ASP A 322 16.62 -3.90 -4.71
CA ASP A 322 15.86 -5.00 -5.30
C ASP A 322 14.49 -4.52 -5.84
N VAL A 323 14.05 -5.09 -6.95
CA VAL A 323 12.76 -4.78 -7.58
C VAL A 323 11.57 -5.21 -6.72
N ASP A 324 11.71 -6.25 -5.90
CA ASP A 324 10.68 -6.64 -4.95
C ASP A 324 10.53 -5.61 -3.82
N GLU A 325 11.56 -4.83 -3.48
CA GLU A 325 11.45 -3.69 -2.54
C GLU A 325 10.68 -2.52 -3.18
N ILE A 326 10.98 -2.17 -4.43
CA ILE A 326 10.18 -1.20 -5.21
C ILE A 326 8.71 -1.65 -5.28
N TYR A 327 8.44 -2.94 -5.44
CA TYR A 327 7.07 -3.46 -5.42
C TYR A 327 6.40 -3.42 -4.03
N LEU A 328 7.14 -3.70 -2.95
CA LEU A 328 6.61 -3.63 -1.58
C LEU A 328 6.20 -2.20 -1.21
N LEU A 329 7.03 -1.22 -1.56
CA LEU A 329 6.73 0.20 -1.36
C LEU A 329 5.67 0.73 -2.35
N ASN A 330 5.60 0.20 -3.57
CA ASN A 330 4.65 0.64 -4.60
C ASN A 330 3.64 -0.45 -5.03
N PRO A 331 2.88 -1.04 -4.08
CA PRO A 331 2.06 -2.23 -4.32
C PRO A 331 0.76 -1.96 -5.08
N SER A 332 0.45 -0.68 -5.33
CA SER A 332 -0.62 -0.22 -6.21
C SER A 332 -0.38 -0.68 -7.64
N TYR A 333 0.87 -0.67 -8.13
CA TYR A 333 1.18 -1.09 -9.49
C TYR A 333 0.97 -2.60 -9.69
N ASN A 334 0.14 -2.93 -10.68
CA ASN A 334 -0.22 -4.28 -11.06
C ASN A 334 0.77 -4.89 -12.07
N ARG A 335 1.63 -4.06 -12.66
CA ARG A 335 2.42 -4.33 -13.87
C ARG A 335 3.90 -4.09 -13.62
N TRP A 336 4.67 -4.30 -14.67
CA TRP A 336 6.12 -4.11 -14.75
C TRP A 336 6.52 -2.63 -14.87
N ALA A 337 5.57 -1.72 -15.07
CA ALA A 337 5.79 -0.26 -15.15
C ALA A 337 4.64 0.50 -14.47
N THR A 338 4.88 1.79 -14.19
CA THR A 338 3.87 2.75 -13.71
C THR A 338 2.79 3.06 -14.77
N SER A 339 1.83 3.93 -14.46
CA SER A 339 0.76 4.33 -15.39
C SER A 339 1.22 5.40 -16.39
N PRO A 340 0.84 5.33 -17.69
CA PRO A 340 1.11 6.39 -18.67
C PRO A 340 0.57 7.76 -18.24
N ASP A 341 -0.65 7.79 -17.70
CA ASP A 341 -1.35 9.03 -17.28
C ASP A 341 -1.01 9.45 -15.84
N GLY A 342 -0.07 8.74 -15.20
CA GLY A 342 0.31 8.93 -13.81
C GLY A 342 -0.64 8.27 -12.78
N PRO A 343 -0.46 8.59 -11.48
CA PRO A 343 0.54 9.51 -10.94
C PRO A 343 1.97 9.05 -11.22
N HIS A 344 2.82 9.96 -11.71
CA HIS A 344 4.23 9.69 -11.98
C HIS A 344 5.04 9.86 -10.70
N ARG A 345 4.88 8.94 -9.75
CA ARG A 345 5.67 8.92 -8.51
C ARG A 345 6.05 7.50 -8.13
N LEU A 346 7.18 7.36 -7.44
CA LEU A 346 7.57 6.14 -6.73
C LEU A 346 7.95 6.46 -5.29
N LEU A 347 7.64 5.51 -4.41
CA LEU A 347 8.17 5.41 -3.06
C LEU A 347 9.48 4.61 -3.14
N VAL A 348 10.58 5.20 -2.67
CA VAL A 348 11.94 4.65 -2.76
C VAL A 348 12.57 4.75 -1.36
N PRO A 349 13.40 3.79 -0.91
CA PRO A 349 14.04 3.89 0.41
C PRO A 349 14.82 5.20 0.56
N VAL A 350 14.77 5.85 1.73
CA VAL A 350 15.33 7.21 1.90
C VAL A 350 16.82 7.28 1.54
N GLY A 351 17.62 6.29 1.96
CA GLY A 351 19.05 6.19 1.61
C GLY A 351 19.35 6.00 0.11
N ASN A 352 18.33 5.76 -0.72
CA ASN A 352 18.45 5.54 -2.16
C ASN A 352 17.77 6.65 -2.99
N ALA A 353 17.04 7.58 -2.36
CA ALA A 353 16.22 8.58 -3.05
C ALA A 353 17.03 9.57 -3.90
N GLU A 354 18.15 10.09 -3.37
CA GLU A 354 19.04 11.00 -4.11
C GLU A 354 19.74 10.29 -5.29
N THR A 355 20.25 9.07 -5.07
CA THR A 355 20.82 8.23 -6.13
C THR A 355 19.81 8.00 -7.25
N PHE A 356 18.56 7.67 -6.90
CA PHE A 356 17.48 7.49 -7.85
C PHE A 356 17.15 8.78 -8.62
N ARG A 357 17.08 9.94 -7.95
CA ARG A 357 16.86 11.25 -8.59
C ARG A 357 17.95 11.57 -9.61
N ALA A 358 19.21 11.43 -9.23
CA ALA A 358 20.35 11.70 -10.11
C ALA A 358 20.35 10.76 -11.33
N ALA A 359 20.23 9.45 -11.11
CA ALA A 359 20.22 8.46 -12.19
C ALA A 359 18.99 8.60 -13.11
N LEU A 360 17.83 9.02 -12.59
CA LEU A 360 16.63 9.25 -13.38
C LEU A 360 16.69 10.52 -14.23
N ALA A 361 17.42 11.55 -13.80
CA ALA A 361 17.65 12.77 -14.57
C ALA A 361 18.43 12.50 -15.87
N GLU A 362 19.43 11.60 -15.81
CA GLU A 362 20.26 11.21 -16.96
C GLU A 362 19.52 10.35 -18.01
N ILE A 363 18.38 9.73 -17.68
CA ILE A 363 17.63 8.88 -18.62
C ILE A 363 16.43 9.63 -19.22
N PRO A 364 16.43 9.91 -20.54
CA PRO A 364 15.30 10.54 -21.23
C PRO A 364 14.00 9.72 -21.14
N ALA A 365 12.85 10.40 -21.05
CA ALA A 365 11.55 9.76 -20.82
C ALA A 365 11.17 8.66 -21.82
N ASN A 366 11.65 8.73 -23.07
CA ASN A 366 11.42 7.70 -24.09
C ASN A 366 12.28 6.43 -23.93
N GLN A 367 13.24 6.42 -23.00
CA GLN A 367 14.11 5.27 -22.67
C GLN A 367 13.75 4.62 -21.31
N ARG A 368 12.76 5.16 -20.60
CA ARG A 368 12.32 4.70 -19.26
C ARG A 368 11.33 3.53 -19.29
N VAL A 369 10.88 3.11 -20.46
CA VAL A 369 9.84 2.07 -20.64
C VAL A 369 10.13 1.30 -21.93
N SER A 370 10.05 -0.04 -21.88
CA SER A 370 10.29 -0.90 -23.05
C SER A 370 9.07 -1.02 -23.97
N TRP A 371 9.25 -0.61 -25.23
CA TRP A 371 8.21 -0.59 -26.26
C TRP A 371 8.59 -1.44 -27.46
N ARG A 372 7.71 -2.36 -27.87
CA ARG A 372 7.87 -3.11 -29.12
C ARG A 372 6.95 -2.53 -30.18
N ASN A 373 7.51 -2.08 -31.29
CA ASN A 373 6.73 -1.72 -32.47
C ASN A 373 6.06 -2.96 -33.08
N TYR A 374 4.75 -2.87 -33.32
CA TYR A 374 3.97 -3.87 -34.04
C TYR A 374 3.28 -3.24 -35.25
N GLU A 375 3.41 -3.86 -36.42
CA GLU A 375 2.72 -3.43 -37.62
C GLU A 375 1.41 -4.20 -37.77
N VAL A 376 0.29 -3.47 -37.85
CA VAL A 376 -1.08 -3.99 -37.93
C VAL A 376 -1.28 -4.73 -39.25
N LYS A 377 -1.72 -5.99 -39.18
CA LYS A 377 -1.88 -6.87 -40.36
C LYS A 377 -3.33 -7.00 -40.79
N SER A 378 -3.57 -7.56 -41.97
CA SER A 378 -4.93 -7.90 -42.40
C SER A 378 -5.56 -8.88 -41.41
N GLY A 379 -6.78 -8.58 -40.96
CA GLY A 379 -7.50 -9.33 -39.92
C GLY A 379 -7.16 -8.97 -38.47
N ASP A 380 -6.23 -8.05 -38.21
CA ASP A 380 -5.99 -7.56 -36.85
C ASP A 380 -7.08 -6.60 -36.36
N SER A 381 -7.26 -6.58 -35.04
CA SER A 381 -8.08 -5.65 -34.25
C SER A 381 -7.38 -5.39 -32.93
N LEU A 382 -7.71 -4.31 -32.21
CA LEU A 382 -7.11 -4.10 -30.87
C LEU A 382 -7.33 -5.30 -29.94
N ASN A 383 -8.45 -6.00 -30.05
CA ASN A 383 -8.76 -7.20 -29.27
C ASN A 383 -7.98 -8.47 -29.71
N SER A 384 -7.55 -8.62 -30.98
CA SER A 384 -6.64 -9.71 -31.36
C SER A 384 -5.21 -9.39 -30.94
N ILE A 385 -4.76 -8.16 -31.18
CA ILE A 385 -3.42 -7.66 -30.81
C ILE A 385 -3.25 -7.71 -29.29
N SER A 386 -4.23 -7.26 -28.51
CA SER A 386 -4.10 -7.22 -27.05
C SER A 386 -4.01 -8.62 -26.43
N ARG A 387 -4.78 -9.60 -26.95
CA ARG A 387 -4.68 -11.01 -26.52
C ARG A 387 -3.31 -11.60 -26.84
N LYS A 388 -2.81 -11.35 -28.06
CA LYS A 388 -1.49 -11.79 -28.56
C LYS A 388 -0.33 -11.24 -27.73
N PHE A 389 -0.50 -10.10 -27.07
CA PHE A 389 0.51 -9.44 -26.24
C PHE A 389 0.10 -9.25 -24.77
N SER A 390 -0.84 -10.08 -24.27
CA SER A 390 -1.25 -10.13 -22.85
C SER A 390 -1.68 -8.78 -22.22
N THR A 391 -2.22 -7.86 -23.03
CA THR A 391 -2.67 -6.52 -22.65
C THR A 391 -4.15 -6.31 -23.00
N THR A 392 -4.67 -5.08 -22.98
CA THR A 392 -6.08 -4.74 -23.30
C THR A 392 -6.20 -3.72 -24.44
N PRO A 393 -7.35 -3.62 -25.14
CA PRO A 393 -7.58 -2.59 -26.14
C PRO A 393 -7.41 -1.17 -25.60
N SER A 394 -7.92 -0.91 -24.40
CA SER A 394 -7.80 0.38 -23.70
C SER A 394 -6.34 0.76 -23.40
N VAL A 395 -5.48 -0.21 -23.05
CA VAL A 395 -4.05 0.07 -22.86
C VAL A 395 -3.35 0.32 -24.19
N LEU A 396 -3.74 -0.38 -25.26
CA LEU A 396 -3.23 -0.08 -26.60
C LEU A 396 -3.66 1.32 -27.08
N GLN A 397 -4.90 1.73 -26.79
CA GLN A 397 -5.40 3.09 -27.06
C GLN A 397 -4.62 4.16 -26.31
N GLN A 398 -4.50 4.00 -24.99
CA GLN A 398 -3.76 4.90 -24.10
C GLN A 398 -2.30 5.09 -24.56
N VAL A 399 -1.57 3.99 -24.76
CA VAL A 399 -0.15 4.02 -25.18
C VAL A 399 0.06 4.64 -26.56
N ASN A 400 -0.91 4.52 -27.46
CA ASN A 400 -0.79 4.98 -28.86
C ASN A 400 -1.59 6.25 -29.16
N ASN A 401 -2.17 6.90 -28.15
CA ASN A 401 -3.05 8.06 -28.28
C ASN A 401 -4.16 7.85 -29.34
N LEU A 402 -4.89 6.73 -29.25
CA LEU A 402 -5.98 6.39 -30.18
C LEU A 402 -7.35 6.69 -29.57
N ASP A 403 -8.13 7.56 -30.21
CA ASP A 403 -9.48 7.94 -29.79
C ASP A 403 -10.57 6.84 -29.99
N SER A 404 -10.22 5.70 -30.60
CA SER A 404 -11.18 4.65 -30.96
C SER A 404 -10.55 3.27 -31.14
N ASP A 405 -11.38 2.23 -31.38
CA ASP A 405 -10.93 0.87 -31.72
C ASP A 405 -10.41 0.74 -33.16
N LEU A 406 -10.49 1.80 -33.99
CA LEU A 406 -10.15 1.76 -35.41
C LEU A 406 -8.63 1.79 -35.63
N ILE A 407 -8.10 0.71 -36.17
CA ILE A 407 -6.71 0.60 -36.64
C ILE A 407 -6.66 0.31 -38.15
N ARG A 408 -5.58 0.73 -38.82
CA ARG A 408 -5.37 0.55 -40.26
C ARG A 408 -4.25 -0.44 -40.54
N ILE A 409 -4.37 -1.23 -41.62
CA ILE A 409 -3.29 -2.13 -42.06
C ILE A 409 -2.04 -1.29 -42.36
N GLY A 410 -0.86 -1.73 -41.91
CA GLY A 410 0.40 -0.99 -42.00
C GLY A 410 0.61 0.09 -40.93
N GLN A 411 -0.40 0.37 -40.09
CA GLN A 411 -0.22 1.24 -38.91
C GLN A 411 0.76 0.59 -37.95
N ARG A 412 1.67 1.38 -37.40
CA ARG A 412 2.58 0.95 -36.32
C ARG A 412 1.97 1.29 -34.98
N LEU A 413 2.01 0.34 -34.05
CA LEU A 413 1.57 0.48 -32.67
C LEU A 413 2.74 0.15 -31.74
N MET A 414 2.97 1.02 -30.76
CA MET A 414 3.81 0.75 -29.59
C MET A 414 3.06 -0.23 -28.67
N ILE A 415 3.68 -1.40 -28.44
CA ILE A 415 3.16 -2.43 -27.54
C ILE A 415 3.99 -2.43 -26.24
N PRO A 416 3.38 -2.23 -25.06
CA PRO A 416 4.08 -2.37 -23.79
C PRO A 416 4.59 -3.80 -23.60
N PHE A 417 5.88 -3.97 -23.25
CA PHE A 417 6.42 -5.26 -22.81
C PHE A 417 7.47 -5.08 -21.70
N ALA A 418 7.49 -6.00 -20.74
CA ALA A 418 8.45 -5.98 -19.64
C ALA A 418 9.89 -6.12 -20.17
N SER A 419 10.80 -5.25 -19.71
CA SER A 419 12.19 -5.22 -20.22
C SER A 419 13.01 -6.46 -19.83
N LYS A 420 12.74 -7.04 -18.66
CA LYS A 420 13.43 -8.22 -18.11
C LYS A 420 12.55 -9.49 -18.12
N GLY A 421 13.14 -10.62 -17.73
CA GLY A 421 12.44 -11.90 -17.54
C GLY A 421 11.41 -11.87 -16.38
N SER A 422 10.61 -12.93 -16.27
CA SER A 422 9.54 -13.09 -15.27
C SER A 422 9.98 -12.82 -13.84
N ASP A 423 11.20 -13.24 -13.52
CA ASP A 423 11.71 -13.36 -12.17
C ASP A 423 12.01 -11.97 -11.58
N ALA A 424 12.44 -11.02 -12.43
CA ALA A 424 12.59 -9.61 -12.11
C ALA A 424 11.26 -8.85 -11.95
N TYR A 425 10.11 -9.55 -12.01
CA TYR A 425 8.79 -8.99 -11.74
C TYR A 425 7.97 -9.92 -10.83
N ALA A 426 8.64 -10.60 -9.89
CA ALA A 426 8.03 -11.58 -9.01
C ALA A 426 6.81 -11.04 -8.24
N LEU A 427 6.83 -9.81 -7.74
CA LEU A 427 5.68 -9.18 -7.07
C LEU A 427 4.67 -8.47 -8.01
N SER A 428 4.80 -8.58 -9.33
CA SER A 428 3.74 -8.17 -10.27
C SER A 428 2.44 -8.95 -10.06
N ALA A 429 1.28 -8.37 -10.42
CA ALA A 429 -0.01 -9.02 -10.20
C ALA A 429 -0.19 -10.32 -11.01
N SER A 430 0.45 -10.40 -12.19
CA SER A 430 0.54 -11.61 -13.01
C SER A 430 1.34 -12.72 -12.29
N GLN A 431 2.56 -12.43 -11.83
CA GLN A 431 3.42 -13.42 -11.20
C GLN A 431 2.89 -13.87 -9.82
N ARG A 432 2.30 -12.96 -9.04
CA ARG A 432 1.56 -13.32 -7.81
C ARG A 432 0.35 -14.22 -8.06
N LEU A 433 -0.32 -14.10 -9.21
CA LEU A 433 -1.41 -15.00 -9.60
C LEU A 433 -0.90 -16.35 -10.07
N GLU A 434 0.17 -16.38 -10.87
CA GLU A 434 0.80 -17.60 -11.38
C GLU A 434 1.26 -18.52 -10.24
N ARG A 435 2.09 -18.02 -9.31
CA ARG A 435 2.51 -18.78 -8.11
C ARG A 435 1.33 -19.28 -7.28
N LYS A 436 0.25 -18.49 -7.17
CA LYS A 436 -0.99 -18.87 -6.45
C LYS A 436 -1.75 -20.01 -7.15
N GLN A 437 -1.76 -20.02 -8.47
CA GLN A 437 -2.36 -21.06 -9.32
C GLN A 437 -1.47 -22.31 -9.45
N GLU A 438 -0.16 -22.21 -9.21
CA GLU A 438 0.79 -23.32 -9.27
C GLU A 438 0.92 -24.10 -7.97
N ARG A 439 0.74 -23.45 -6.81
CA ARG A 439 0.75 -24.10 -5.49
C ARG A 439 -0.16 -25.34 -5.47
N LYS A 440 0.48 -26.52 -5.50
CA LYS A 440 -0.16 -27.84 -5.57
C LYS A 440 -1.27 -28.00 -4.53
N ARG A 441 -2.42 -28.49 -4.97
CA ARG A 441 -3.56 -28.87 -4.12
C ARG A 441 -3.89 -30.35 -4.33
N ASP A 442 -4.89 -30.80 -3.58
CA ASP A 442 -5.57 -32.08 -3.80
C ASP A 442 -6.38 -32.02 -5.13
N GLY A 443 -6.43 -33.14 -5.85
CA GLY A 443 -6.97 -33.22 -7.21
C GLY A 443 -6.00 -32.75 -8.32
N ASN A 444 -6.50 -32.74 -9.55
CA ASN A 444 -5.76 -32.41 -10.77
C ASN A 444 -5.93 -30.92 -11.14
N LYS A 445 -4.87 -30.26 -11.60
CA LYS A 445 -4.91 -28.88 -12.10
C LYS A 445 -5.56 -28.84 -13.49
N VAL A 446 -6.80 -28.35 -13.57
CA VAL A 446 -7.52 -28.12 -14.83
C VAL A 446 -7.49 -26.63 -15.18
N ARG A 447 -7.29 -26.31 -16.45
CA ARG A 447 -7.43 -24.96 -17.02
C ARG A 447 -8.81 -24.85 -17.71
N TYR A 448 -9.58 -23.82 -17.37
CA TYR A 448 -10.96 -23.62 -17.84
C TYR A 448 -11.14 -22.23 -18.44
N THR A 449 -11.44 -22.14 -19.72
CA THR A 449 -11.73 -20.86 -20.40
C THR A 449 -13.20 -20.49 -20.20
N VAL A 450 -13.44 -19.39 -19.49
CA VAL A 450 -14.77 -18.83 -19.22
C VAL A 450 -15.52 -18.56 -20.53
N ARG A 451 -16.76 -19.03 -20.62
CA ARG A 451 -17.67 -18.89 -21.75
C ARG A 451 -18.70 -17.78 -21.48
N LYS A 452 -19.44 -17.39 -22.52
CA LYS A 452 -20.50 -16.37 -22.39
C LYS A 452 -21.70 -16.96 -21.63
N GLY A 453 -21.93 -16.47 -20.41
CA GLY A 453 -23.05 -16.88 -19.55
C GLY A 453 -22.65 -17.68 -18.32
N ASP A 454 -21.37 -18.05 -18.19
CA ASP A 454 -20.88 -18.83 -17.04
C ASP A 454 -21.02 -18.07 -15.72
N THR A 455 -21.27 -18.82 -14.65
CA THR A 455 -21.16 -18.33 -13.27
C THR A 455 -20.11 -19.13 -12.51
N PHE A 456 -19.54 -18.54 -11.46
CA PHE A 456 -18.67 -19.29 -10.54
C PHE A 456 -19.37 -20.52 -9.95
N TRP A 457 -20.70 -20.49 -9.79
CA TRP A 457 -21.47 -21.61 -9.25
C TRP A 457 -21.58 -22.77 -10.25
N ASP A 458 -21.83 -22.49 -11.53
CA ASP A 458 -21.87 -23.52 -12.56
C ASP A 458 -20.52 -24.20 -12.74
N ILE A 459 -19.44 -23.42 -12.82
CA ILE A 459 -18.05 -23.90 -12.91
C ILE A 459 -17.68 -24.73 -11.68
N ALA A 460 -17.93 -24.21 -10.47
CA ALA A 460 -17.60 -24.93 -9.24
C ALA A 460 -18.36 -26.25 -9.12
N ARG A 461 -19.64 -26.27 -9.53
CA ARG A 461 -20.49 -27.46 -9.58
C ARG A 461 -20.02 -28.49 -10.61
N GLU A 462 -19.64 -28.06 -11.82
CA GLU A 462 -19.09 -28.95 -12.87
C GLU A 462 -17.81 -29.67 -12.38
N HIS A 463 -16.96 -28.96 -11.65
CA HIS A 463 -15.71 -29.49 -11.10
C HIS A 463 -15.81 -30.09 -9.68
N ARG A 464 -17.00 -30.10 -9.07
CA ARG A 464 -17.30 -30.64 -7.72
C ARG A 464 -16.49 -29.99 -6.58
N VAL A 465 -16.32 -28.67 -6.66
CA VAL A 465 -15.61 -27.81 -5.69
C VAL A 465 -16.53 -26.67 -5.23
N SER A 466 -16.11 -25.86 -4.26
CA SER A 466 -16.87 -24.67 -3.85
C SER A 466 -16.53 -23.43 -4.69
N VAL A 467 -17.49 -22.50 -4.77
CA VAL A 467 -17.29 -21.15 -5.35
C VAL A 467 -16.11 -20.42 -4.69
N ARG A 468 -15.90 -20.61 -3.38
CA ARG A 468 -14.79 -19.97 -2.65
C ARG A 468 -13.43 -20.49 -3.10
N GLU A 469 -13.31 -21.80 -3.35
CA GLU A 469 -12.08 -22.40 -3.85
C GLU A 469 -11.75 -21.94 -5.27
N VAL A 470 -12.72 -21.99 -6.20
CA VAL A 470 -12.51 -21.51 -7.59
C VAL A 470 -12.12 -20.04 -7.62
N ALA A 471 -12.76 -19.20 -6.80
CA ALA A 471 -12.38 -17.79 -6.69
C ALA A 471 -10.97 -17.62 -6.09
N ALA A 472 -10.68 -18.27 -4.95
CA ALA A 472 -9.41 -18.14 -4.24
C ALA A 472 -8.20 -18.62 -5.06
N TRP A 473 -8.31 -19.73 -5.79
CA TRP A 473 -7.24 -20.21 -6.68
C TRP A 473 -6.91 -19.21 -7.79
N ASN A 474 -7.88 -18.41 -8.21
CA ASN A 474 -7.75 -17.44 -9.29
C ASN A 474 -7.53 -15.99 -8.82
N GLY A 475 -7.22 -15.81 -7.53
CA GLY A 475 -6.99 -14.49 -6.94
C GLY A 475 -8.22 -13.58 -6.95
N MET A 476 -9.42 -14.17 -6.99
CA MET A 476 -10.70 -13.49 -7.07
C MET A 476 -11.55 -13.74 -5.82
N ALA A 477 -12.54 -12.89 -5.60
CA ALA A 477 -13.60 -13.09 -4.65
C ALA A 477 -14.80 -13.81 -5.30
N PRO A 478 -15.64 -14.52 -4.52
CA PRO A 478 -16.92 -15.08 -4.98
C PRO A 478 -17.87 -14.09 -5.70
N GLY A 479 -17.71 -12.78 -5.44
CA GLY A 479 -18.49 -11.71 -6.04
C GLY A 479 -17.83 -10.95 -7.19
N ASP A 480 -16.64 -11.36 -7.65
CA ASP A 480 -16.01 -10.77 -8.83
C ASP A 480 -16.73 -11.18 -10.13
N PRO A 481 -16.74 -10.32 -11.16
CA PRO A 481 -17.28 -10.67 -12.48
C PRO A 481 -16.37 -11.69 -13.19
N LEU A 482 -16.98 -12.70 -13.81
CA LEU A 482 -16.30 -13.55 -14.77
C LEU A 482 -16.26 -12.87 -16.15
N ILE A 483 -15.10 -12.91 -16.80
CA ILE A 483 -14.85 -12.28 -18.11
C ILE A 483 -14.74 -13.39 -19.16
N PRO A 484 -15.62 -13.46 -20.17
CA PRO A 484 -15.53 -14.45 -21.24
C PRO A 484 -14.17 -14.42 -21.96
N GLY A 485 -13.57 -15.59 -22.16
CA GLY A 485 -12.22 -15.76 -22.68
C GLY A 485 -11.11 -15.71 -21.63
N LYS A 486 -11.39 -15.35 -20.37
CA LYS A 486 -10.42 -15.49 -19.27
C LYS A 486 -10.24 -16.98 -18.94
N GLU A 487 -8.99 -17.41 -18.74
CA GLU A 487 -8.71 -18.73 -18.17
C GLU A 487 -8.76 -18.71 -16.64
N LEU A 488 -9.32 -19.76 -16.05
CA LEU A 488 -9.32 -20.05 -14.62
C LEU A 488 -8.62 -21.39 -14.37
N VAL A 489 -7.83 -21.45 -13.30
CA VAL A 489 -7.26 -22.69 -12.78
C VAL A 489 -8.18 -23.28 -11.71
N ILE A 490 -8.46 -24.57 -11.84
CA ILE A 490 -9.40 -25.32 -11.00
C ILE A 490 -8.74 -26.63 -10.57
N TRP A 491 -8.63 -26.86 -9.27
CA TRP A 491 -8.12 -28.13 -8.74
C TRP A 491 -9.27 -29.12 -8.58
N SER A 492 -9.41 -30.03 -9.55
CA SER A 492 -10.55 -30.93 -9.70
C SER A 492 -10.18 -32.36 -9.29
N LYS A 493 -10.94 -32.95 -8.35
CA LYS A 493 -10.81 -34.38 -8.02
C LYS A 493 -11.26 -35.32 -9.14
N THR A 494 -11.90 -34.79 -10.19
CA THR A 494 -12.33 -35.56 -11.37
C THR A 494 -11.38 -35.24 -12.52
N SER A 495 -10.63 -36.23 -13.00
CA SER A 495 -9.56 -36.09 -14.02
C SER A 495 -10.06 -35.67 -15.40
N GLN A 496 -11.35 -35.84 -15.65
CA GLN A 496 -12.10 -35.25 -16.76
C GLN A 496 -13.27 -34.48 -16.14
N PRO A 497 -13.45 -33.17 -16.37
CA PRO A 497 -14.73 -32.55 -16.05
C PRO A 497 -15.81 -33.26 -16.86
N THR A 498 -16.90 -33.68 -16.20
CA THR A 498 -18.05 -34.24 -16.91
C THR A 498 -18.71 -33.12 -17.68
N VAL A 499 -18.30 -32.92 -18.93
CA VAL A 499 -18.75 -31.84 -19.81
C VAL A 499 -20.26 -31.80 -19.77
N VAL A 500 -20.81 -30.78 -19.11
CA VAL A 500 -22.27 -30.62 -18.99
C VAL A 500 -22.78 -30.05 -20.31
N ALA A 501 -22.85 -30.92 -21.33
CA ALA A 501 -23.19 -30.55 -22.68
C ALA A 501 -24.51 -29.76 -22.69
N ALA A 502 -24.48 -28.55 -23.26
CA ALA A 502 -25.58 -27.59 -23.16
C ALA A 502 -26.91 -28.09 -23.78
N ASN A 503 -26.87 -29.19 -24.54
CA ASN A 503 -28.03 -29.96 -24.99
C ASN A 503 -27.91 -31.43 -24.56
N SER A 504 -28.27 -31.71 -23.31
CA SER A 504 -28.66 -33.02 -22.81
C SER A 504 -29.69 -32.82 -21.69
N GLY A 505 -30.69 -33.71 -21.59
CA GLY A 505 -31.83 -33.50 -20.69
C GLY A 505 -31.41 -33.31 -19.22
N ARG A 506 -32.20 -32.53 -18.45
CA ARG A 506 -31.99 -32.25 -17.01
C ARG A 506 -32.12 -33.53 -16.14
N GLY A 507 -31.17 -34.45 -16.26
CA GLY A 507 -31.22 -35.81 -15.74
C GLY A 507 -30.59 -35.96 -14.36
N LYS A 508 -31.43 -36.02 -13.31
CA LYS A 508 -31.14 -36.67 -12.02
C LYS A 508 -29.79 -36.34 -11.34
N ALA A 509 -29.44 -35.06 -11.23
CA ALA A 509 -28.69 -34.63 -10.04
C ALA A 509 -29.61 -34.72 -8.80
N MET A 510 -29.08 -35.04 -7.62
CA MET A 510 -29.83 -35.21 -6.37
C MET A 510 -30.34 -33.88 -5.78
N VAL A 511 -31.31 -33.27 -6.46
CA VAL A 511 -31.88 -31.97 -6.13
C VAL A 511 -33.36 -32.13 -5.80
N ARG A 512 -33.75 -31.87 -4.55
CA ARG A 512 -35.16 -31.90 -4.15
C ARG A 512 -35.80 -30.54 -4.46
N LYS A 513 -36.89 -30.55 -5.24
CA LYS A 513 -37.80 -29.40 -5.34
C LYS A 513 -38.54 -29.26 -4.01
N VAL A 514 -38.28 -28.19 -3.27
CA VAL A 514 -38.87 -27.88 -1.96
C VAL A 514 -39.73 -26.64 -2.07
N GLY A 515 -40.99 -26.73 -1.64
CA GLY A 515 -41.83 -25.56 -1.43
C GLY A 515 -41.49 -24.90 -0.10
N TYR A 516 -41.12 -23.62 -0.11
CA TYR A 516 -40.88 -22.82 1.08
C TYR A 516 -41.90 -21.69 1.17
N ARG A 517 -42.59 -21.58 2.31
CA ARG A 517 -43.52 -20.47 2.57
C ARG A 517 -42.81 -19.39 3.39
N VAL A 518 -42.65 -18.20 2.80
CA VAL A 518 -41.97 -17.03 3.37
C VAL A 518 -42.60 -16.68 4.73
N ARG A 519 -41.77 -16.52 5.76
CA ARG A 519 -42.21 -16.19 7.13
C ARG A 519 -42.10 -14.68 7.38
N LYS A 520 -42.80 -14.18 8.40
CA LYS A 520 -42.72 -12.75 8.79
C LYS A 520 -41.28 -12.38 9.13
N GLY A 521 -40.70 -11.47 8.36
CA GLY A 521 -39.32 -11.01 8.51
C GLY A 521 -38.27 -11.73 7.65
N ASP A 522 -38.64 -12.73 6.83
CA ASP A 522 -37.72 -13.38 5.88
C ASP A 522 -37.23 -12.42 4.78
N SER A 523 -36.08 -12.74 4.19
CA SER A 523 -35.54 -12.08 2.99
C SER A 523 -34.92 -13.12 2.07
N LEU A 524 -34.82 -12.82 0.76
CA LEU A 524 -34.17 -13.72 -0.20
C LEU A 524 -32.76 -14.13 0.25
N ALA A 525 -31.99 -13.21 0.84
CA ALA A 525 -30.66 -13.48 1.36
C ALA A 525 -30.65 -14.48 2.53
N ARG A 526 -31.63 -14.39 3.46
CA ARG A 526 -31.70 -15.34 4.58
C ARG A 526 -32.21 -16.71 4.14
N ILE A 527 -33.15 -16.76 3.18
CA ILE A 527 -33.64 -18.02 2.60
C ILE A 527 -32.52 -18.68 1.79
N ALA A 528 -31.80 -17.93 0.95
CA ALA A 528 -30.61 -18.37 0.22
C ALA A 528 -29.57 -19.01 1.14
N SER A 529 -29.16 -18.28 2.19
CA SER A 529 -28.20 -18.77 3.18
C SER A 529 -28.70 -19.99 3.96
N ARG A 530 -30.01 -20.10 4.24
CA ARG A 530 -30.60 -21.23 4.98
C ARG A 530 -30.64 -22.52 4.16
N PHE A 531 -30.80 -22.41 2.84
CA PHE A 531 -30.98 -23.55 1.93
C PHE A 531 -29.76 -23.82 1.04
N SER A 532 -28.63 -23.16 1.29
CA SER A 532 -27.37 -23.33 0.56
C SER A 532 -27.47 -23.06 -0.96
N VAL A 533 -28.28 -22.06 -1.35
CA VAL A 533 -28.53 -21.62 -2.74
C VAL A 533 -28.30 -20.11 -2.87
N ASN A 534 -28.17 -19.54 -4.08
CA ASN A 534 -27.98 -18.09 -4.23
C ASN A 534 -29.31 -17.32 -4.33
N VAL A 535 -29.27 -16.03 -3.95
CA VAL A 535 -30.40 -15.08 -4.09
C VAL A 535 -30.91 -14.99 -5.53
N ARG A 536 -29.99 -14.97 -6.51
CA ARG A 536 -30.32 -14.91 -7.94
C ARG A 536 -31.05 -16.16 -8.40
N ASP A 537 -30.66 -17.33 -7.90
CA ASP A 537 -31.26 -18.62 -8.25
C ASP A 537 -32.70 -18.67 -7.73
N ILE A 538 -32.94 -18.33 -6.46
CA ILE A 538 -34.30 -18.24 -5.89
C ILE A 538 -35.16 -17.27 -6.70
N ALA A 539 -34.61 -16.11 -7.10
CA ALA A 539 -35.33 -15.16 -7.92
C ALA A 539 -35.68 -15.72 -9.31
N SER A 540 -34.73 -16.37 -9.97
CA SER A 540 -34.91 -16.99 -11.30
C SER A 540 -35.81 -18.22 -11.29
N TRP A 541 -35.95 -18.94 -10.17
CA TRP A 541 -36.85 -20.10 -10.06
C TRP A 541 -38.31 -19.73 -9.75
N ASN A 542 -38.57 -18.44 -9.51
CA ASN A 542 -39.86 -17.91 -9.02
C ASN A 542 -40.26 -16.59 -9.70
N ASP A 543 -39.59 -16.24 -10.81
CA ASP A 543 -39.81 -15.02 -11.60
C ASP A 543 -39.85 -13.71 -10.76
N LEU A 544 -39.02 -13.65 -9.71
CA LEU A 544 -39.04 -12.54 -8.77
C LEU A 544 -38.20 -11.36 -9.25
N ASN A 545 -38.82 -10.19 -9.33
CA ASN A 545 -38.10 -8.93 -9.34
C ASN A 545 -37.42 -8.71 -7.97
N THR A 546 -36.09 -8.80 -7.92
CA THR A 546 -35.28 -8.68 -6.69
C THR A 546 -35.30 -7.29 -6.05
N ALA A 547 -35.82 -6.26 -6.73
CA ALA A 547 -36.07 -4.94 -6.14
C ALA A 547 -37.41 -4.85 -5.38
N ARG A 548 -38.23 -5.91 -5.36
CA ARG A 548 -39.48 -5.98 -4.59
C ARG A 548 -39.30 -6.85 -3.33
N TYR A 549 -39.91 -6.42 -2.23
CA TYR A 549 -39.90 -7.16 -0.96
C TYR A 549 -40.78 -8.41 -1.02
N LEU A 550 -40.24 -9.53 -0.52
CA LEU A 550 -41.02 -10.77 -0.30
C LEU A 550 -42.16 -10.52 0.70
N GLN A 551 -43.32 -11.11 0.45
CA GLN A 551 -44.48 -10.99 1.32
C GLN A 551 -44.61 -12.20 2.26
N PRO A 552 -44.91 -12.00 3.56
CA PRO A 552 -45.20 -13.12 4.46
C PRO A 552 -46.35 -13.98 3.93
N GLY A 553 -46.18 -15.30 3.92
CA GLY A 553 -47.15 -16.24 3.35
C GLY A 553 -46.96 -16.55 1.87
N GLN A 554 -46.10 -15.83 1.14
CA GLN A 554 -45.72 -16.11 -0.25
C GLN A 554 -45.04 -17.49 -0.37
N SER A 555 -45.37 -18.24 -1.42
CA SER A 555 -44.75 -19.53 -1.72
C SER A 555 -43.57 -19.36 -2.68
N LEU A 556 -42.47 -20.04 -2.40
CA LEU A 556 -41.27 -20.11 -3.23
C LEU A 556 -40.91 -21.56 -3.53
N VAL A 557 -40.51 -21.83 -4.76
CA VAL A 557 -39.85 -23.05 -5.22
C VAL A 557 -38.35 -22.91 -4.97
N LEU A 558 -37.78 -23.83 -4.20
CA LEU A 558 -36.34 -23.97 -3.99
C LEU A 558 -35.86 -25.30 -4.56
N TYR A 559 -34.69 -25.28 -5.21
CA TYR A 559 -34.02 -26.47 -5.72
C TYR A 559 -32.77 -26.72 -4.85
N VAL A 560 -32.87 -27.64 -3.90
CA VAL A 560 -31.84 -27.86 -2.85
C VAL A 560 -31.14 -29.20 -3.01
N ASP A 561 -29.82 -29.23 -2.81
CA ASP A 561 -29.05 -30.48 -2.75
C ASP A 561 -29.30 -31.17 -1.40
N ILE A 562 -29.68 -32.44 -1.44
CA ILE A 562 -30.03 -33.21 -0.23
C ILE A 562 -28.81 -33.55 0.65
N ARG A 563 -27.58 -33.30 0.17
CA ARG A 563 -26.34 -33.49 0.93
C ARG A 563 -25.92 -32.27 1.75
N ASN A 564 -26.47 -31.09 1.45
CA ASN A 564 -26.19 -29.81 2.11
C ASN A 564 -27.43 -29.20 2.78
N SER A 565 -28.43 -30.04 3.11
CA SER A 565 -29.54 -29.67 3.99
C SER A 565 -29.09 -29.82 5.46
N PRO A 566 -29.44 -28.88 6.36
CA PRO A 566 -29.24 -29.02 7.80
C PRO A 566 -30.27 -29.98 8.44
#